data_AF-A0A7J8K707-F1
#
_entry.id   AF-A0A7J8K707-F1
#
_cell.length_a   1.000
_cell.length_b   1.000
_cell.length_c   1.000
_cell.angle_alpha   90.00
_cell.angle_beta   90.00
_cell.angle_gamma   90.00
#
_symmetry.space_group_name_H-M   'P 1'
#
loop_
_entity.id
_entity.type
_entity.pdbx_description
1 polymer ?
#
loop_
_entity_poly.entity_id
_entity_poly.type
_entity_poly.pdbx_seq_one_letter_code
_entity_poly.pdbx_strand_id
1 'polypeptide(L)'
;MLIDVPCSDLAQELCQSRVTVQGLQNTLQQVLDQREEARQSKQLLELYLQALEKEGRILSQQPESTAGFSDEMDAVDTGLSRESSSEIALSSQILTALKEKSAPELSLSSQDLELVTKEDPKALAVALNWDLKKTETVQHACNQELSLRLRQIQSLHSLRNVSARRNSLPGELRSPKRAKRDPT
;
A
#
# COMPACT_ATOMS: atom_id res chain seq x y z
N MET A 1 -35.45 13.04 13.50
CA MET A 1 -34.38 12.64 14.44
C MET A 1 -34.05 13.82 15.34
N LEU A 2 -33.36 13.64 16.47
CA LEU A 2 -32.99 14.73 17.39
C LEU A 2 -32.10 15.82 16.72
N ILE A 3 -31.51 15.46 15.59
CA ILE A 3 -30.64 16.29 14.75
C ILE A 3 -31.47 17.21 13.82
N ASP A 4 -32.68 16.78 13.44
CA ASP A 4 -33.56 17.56 12.55
C ASP A 4 -34.39 18.60 13.32
N VAL A 5 -34.33 18.57 14.66
CA VAL A 5 -35.05 19.50 15.54
C VAL A 5 -34.27 20.82 15.59
N PRO A 6 -34.93 21.98 15.39
CA PRO A 6 -34.25 23.27 15.46
C PRO A 6 -33.64 23.49 16.85
N CYS A 7 -32.42 24.04 16.87
CA CYS A 7 -31.65 24.22 18.11
C CYS A 7 -32.32 25.15 19.13
N SER A 8 -33.25 26.01 18.68
CA SER A 8 -34.06 26.88 19.54
C SER A 8 -34.95 26.08 20.47
N ASP A 9 -35.68 25.12 19.90
CA ASP A 9 -36.70 24.34 20.59
C ASP A 9 -36.00 23.35 21.52
N LEU A 10 -34.89 22.76 21.04
CA LEU A 10 -34.07 21.87 21.84
C LEU A 10 -33.33 22.60 22.99
N ALA A 11 -32.92 23.85 22.80
CA ALA A 11 -32.33 24.67 23.87
C ALA A 11 -33.36 25.07 24.94
N GLN A 12 -34.59 25.34 24.52
CA GLN A 12 -35.70 25.65 25.41
C GLN A 12 -36.10 24.42 26.26
N GLU A 13 -36.23 23.25 25.64
CA GLU A 13 -36.55 21.99 26.34
C GLU A 13 -35.44 21.55 27.30
N LEU A 14 -34.18 21.78 26.94
CA LEU A 14 -33.03 21.40 27.77
C LEU A 14 -32.63 22.48 28.79
N CYS A 15 -33.30 23.64 28.81
CA CYS A 15 -32.94 24.80 29.63
C CYS A 15 -31.44 25.17 29.53
N GLN A 16 -30.87 25.05 28.34
CA GLN A 16 -29.43 25.17 28.06
C GLN A 16 -29.17 26.26 27.02
N SER A 17 -27.94 26.75 26.96
CA SER A 17 -27.57 27.74 25.94
C SER A 17 -27.69 27.14 24.53
N ARG A 18 -28.12 27.94 23.55
CA ARG A 18 -28.21 27.49 22.15
C ARG A 18 -26.86 27.00 21.61
N VAL A 19 -25.75 27.56 22.09
CA VAL A 19 -24.39 27.16 21.70
C VAL A 19 -24.04 25.78 22.23
N THR A 20 -24.37 25.46 23.49
CA THR A 20 -24.12 24.13 24.07
C THR A 20 -24.97 23.06 23.39
N VAL A 21 -26.24 23.36 23.10
CA VAL A 21 -27.14 22.43 22.39
C VAL A 21 -26.74 22.21 20.94
N GLN A 22 -26.30 23.25 20.23
CA GLN A 22 -25.71 23.11 18.88
C GLN A 22 -24.46 22.22 18.92
N GLY A 23 -23.58 22.42 19.91
CA GLY A 23 -22.40 21.58 20.10
C GLY A 23 -22.77 20.11 20.28
N LEU A 24 -23.77 19.83 21.13
CA LEU A 24 -24.26 18.46 21.36
C LEU A 24 -24.87 17.84 20.10
N GLN A 25 -25.70 18.58 19.34
CA GLN A 25 -26.25 18.09 18.07
C GLN A 25 -25.16 17.79 17.05
N ASN A 26 -24.15 18.66 16.94
CA ASN A 26 -23.02 18.45 16.04
C ASN A 26 -22.21 17.20 16.44
N THR A 27 -21.93 17.02 17.73
CA THR A 27 -21.24 15.81 18.21
C THR A 27 -22.06 14.56 17.97
N LEU A 28 -23.38 14.61 18.17
CA LEU A 28 -24.27 13.47 17.93
C LEU A 28 -24.31 13.09 16.45
N GLN A 29 -24.41 14.07 15.54
CA GLN A 29 -24.30 13.84 14.10
C GLN A 29 -22.97 13.20 13.74
N GLN A 30 -21.86 13.76 14.24
CA GLN A 30 -20.52 13.23 13.98
C GLN A 30 -20.36 11.77 14.44
N VAL A 31 -20.88 11.42 15.62
CA VAL A 31 -20.83 10.04 16.11
C VAL A 31 -21.70 9.12 15.24
N LEU A 32 -22.86 9.56 14.78
CA LEU A 32 -23.70 8.76 13.89
C LEU A 32 -23.03 8.54 12.54
N ASP A 33 -22.44 9.57 11.95
CA ASP A 33 -21.68 9.49 10.69
C ASP A 33 -20.50 8.53 10.85
N GLN A 34 -19.71 8.65 11.91
CA GLN A 34 -18.59 7.74 12.20
C GLN A 34 -19.05 6.29 12.36
N ARG A 35 -20.21 6.04 12.98
CA ARG A 35 -20.75 4.68 13.12
C ARG A 35 -21.23 4.13 11.79
N GLU A 36 -21.78 4.98 10.93
CA GLU A 36 -22.17 4.64 9.56
C GLU A 36 -20.94 4.26 8.73
N GLU A 37 -19.91 5.11 8.72
CA GLU A 37 -18.62 4.85 8.06
C GLU A 37 -17.95 3.57 8.56
N ALA A 38 -17.96 3.33 9.87
CA ALA A 38 -17.42 2.10 10.46
C ALA A 38 -18.16 0.84 9.98
N ARG A 39 -19.48 0.92 9.80
CA ARG A 39 -20.27 -0.19 9.27
C ARG A 39 -19.98 -0.43 7.79
N GLN A 40 -19.90 0.65 7.00
CA GLN A 40 -19.60 0.59 5.57
C GLN A 40 -18.21 0.01 5.32
N SER A 41 -17.20 0.47 6.06
CA SER A 41 -15.83 -0.03 5.95
C SER A 41 -15.73 -1.52 6.33
N LYS A 42 -16.45 -1.95 7.37
CA LYS A 42 -16.51 -3.38 7.74
C LYS A 42 -17.12 -4.23 6.62
N GLN A 43 -18.23 -3.79 6.03
CA GLN A 43 -18.87 -4.49 4.92
C GLN A 43 -17.95 -4.61 3.71
N LEU A 44 -17.24 -3.52 3.37
CA LEU A 44 -16.27 -3.53 2.28
C LEU A 44 -15.11 -4.49 2.55
N LEU A 45 -14.58 -4.49 3.78
CA LEU A 45 -13.50 -5.40 4.18
C LEU A 45 -13.94 -6.88 4.09
N GLU A 46 -15.17 -7.18 4.51
CA GLU A 46 -15.74 -8.54 4.41
C GLU A 46 -15.84 -9.00 2.96
N LEU A 47 -16.27 -8.13 2.04
CA LEU A 47 -16.28 -8.44 0.60
C LEU A 47 -14.89 -8.68 0.03
N TYR A 48 -13.89 -7.90 0.46
CA TYR A 48 -12.50 -8.08 0.04
C TYR A 48 -11.93 -9.42 0.54
N LEU A 49 -12.16 -9.75 1.82
CA LEU A 49 -11.75 -11.03 2.40
C LEU A 49 -12.42 -12.20 1.67
N GLN A 50 -13.71 -12.09 1.37
CA GLN A 50 -14.43 -13.13 0.63
C GLN A 50 -13.89 -13.30 -0.81
N ALA A 51 -13.47 -12.21 -1.47
CA ALA A 51 -12.83 -12.29 -2.78
C ALA A 51 -11.48 -13.03 -2.70
N LEU A 52 -10.65 -12.70 -1.72
CA LEU A 52 -9.37 -13.40 -1.48
C LEU A 52 -9.57 -14.89 -1.16
N GLU A 53 -10.56 -15.23 -0.33
CA GLU A 53 -10.90 -16.63 -0.04
C GLU A 53 -11.33 -17.40 -1.29
N LYS A 54 -12.10 -16.76 -2.18
CA LYS A 54 -12.50 -17.36 -3.47
C LYS A 54 -11.30 -17.54 -4.39
N GLU A 55 -10.41 -16.56 -4.49
CA GLU A 55 -9.18 -16.68 -5.29
C GLU A 55 -8.25 -17.78 -4.72
N GLY A 56 -8.05 -17.84 -3.41
CA GLY A 56 -7.29 -18.92 -2.76
C GLY A 56 -7.94 -20.30 -2.93
N ARG A 57 -9.28 -20.37 -2.97
CA ARG A 57 -10.00 -21.60 -3.29
C ARG A 57 -9.82 -22.01 -4.76
N ILE A 58 -9.84 -21.07 -5.71
CA ILE A 58 -9.59 -21.37 -7.12
C ILE A 58 -8.17 -21.91 -7.32
N LEU A 59 -7.18 -21.38 -6.60
CA LEU A 59 -5.79 -21.87 -6.64
C LEU A 59 -5.62 -23.25 -5.98
N SER A 60 -6.41 -23.57 -4.94
CA SER A 60 -6.33 -24.88 -4.24
C SER A 60 -7.25 -25.96 -4.81
N GLN A 61 -8.27 -25.59 -5.58
CA GLN A 61 -9.16 -26.53 -6.27
C GLN A 61 -8.77 -26.80 -7.72
N GLN A 62 -7.60 -26.37 -8.20
CA GLN A 62 -7.07 -26.91 -9.45
C GLN A 62 -6.88 -28.43 -9.23
N PRO A 63 -7.73 -29.30 -9.82
CA PRO A 63 -7.52 -30.72 -9.69
C PRO A 63 -6.36 -31.05 -10.61
N GLU A 64 -5.32 -31.68 -10.08
CA GLU A 64 -4.51 -32.57 -10.89
C GLU A 64 -5.45 -33.63 -11.47
N SER A 65 -5.97 -33.38 -12.68
CA SER A 65 -6.64 -34.40 -13.48
C SER A 65 -5.57 -35.35 -14.03
N THR A 66 -5.07 -36.22 -13.17
CA THR A 66 -4.48 -37.49 -13.55
C THR A 66 -5.62 -38.45 -13.87
N ALA A 67 -5.98 -38.54 -15.16
CA ALA A 67 -6.75 -39.66 -15.70
C ALA A 67 -6.24 -39.92 -17.12
N GLY A 68 -5.65 -41.10 -17.28
CA GLY A 68 -4.95 -41.50 -18.50
C GLY A 68 -5.84 -41.56 -19.73
N PHE A 69 -5.22 -41.27 -20.87
CA PHE A 69 -5.50 -41.97 -22.10
C PHE A 69 -4.21 -42.65 -22.55
N SER A 70 -4.28 -43.97 -22.55
CA SER A 70 -3.26 -44.89 -23.01
C SER A 70 -3.16 -44.85 -24.53
N ASP A 71 -1.91 -44.86 -24.97
CA ASP A 71 -1.33 -45.46 -26.18
C ASP A 71 -1.55 -44.88 -27.58
N GLU A 72 -0.38 -44.71 -28.20
CA GLU A 72 -0.04 -45.03 -29.60
C GLU A 72 -0.49 -44.10 -30.73
N MET A 73 0.34 -43.08 -30.99
CA MET A 73 0.71 -42.64 -32.35
C MET A 73 2.01 -41.83 -32.23
N ASP A 74 3.17 -42.48 -32.38
CA ASP A 74 3.99 -42.55 -33.60
C ASP A 74 4.38 -41.19 -34.20
N ALA A 75 5.70 -41.07 -34.37
CA ALA A 75 6.55 -40.07 -35.00
C ALA A 75 5.96 -38.73 -35.46
N VAL A 76 6.60 -37.64 -35.04
CA VAL A 76 7.52 -36.88 -35.92
C VAL A 76 8.31 -35.88 -35.07
N ASP A 77 9.63 -36.04 -35.12
CA ASP A 77 10.62 -35.02 -34.83
C ASP A 77 10.38 -33.80 -35.73
N THR A 78 9.83 -32.74 -35.13
CA THR A 78 10.07 -31.38 -35.64
C THR A 78 10.65 -30.57 -34.50
N GLY A 79 11.98 -30.66 -34.40
CA GLY A 79 12.78 -29.72 -33.68
C GLY A 79 12.39 -28.27 -33.98
N LEU A 80 12.14 -27.54 -32.91
CA LEU A 80 12.39 -26.11 -32.86
C LEU A 80 12.96 -25.81 -31.47
N SER A 81 14.28 -25.90 -31.43
CA SER A 81 15.20 -25.11 -30.63
C SER A 81 14.86 -24.92 -29.16
N ARG A 82 15.30 -25.93 -28.39
CA ARG A 82 16.01 -25.73 -27.14
C ARG A 82 17.19 -24.77 -27.36
N GLU A 83 16.97 -23.46 -27.24
CA GLU A 83 18.06 -22.48 -27.31
C GLU A 83 17.90 -21.39 -26.25
N SER A 84 18.66 -21.59 -25.16
CA SER A 84 19.23 -20.54 -24.31
C SER A 84 18.28 -19.51 -23.68
N SER A 85 17.55 -19.93 -22.64
CA SER A 85 17.22 -18.99 -21.57
C SER A 85 18.50 -18.75 -20.77
N SER A 86 19.23 -17.69 -21.10
CA SER A 86 20.18 -17.09 -20.16
C SER A 86 19.39 -16.82 -18.87
N GLU A 87 19.70 -17.60 -17.84
CA GLU A 87 18.93 -17.76 -16.61
C GLU A 87 18.96 -16.45 -15.79
N ILE A 88 18.10 -15.51 -16.17
CA ILE A 88 17.88 -14.28 -15.44
C ILE A 88 16.91 -14.62 -14.31
N ALA A 89 17.32 -14.34 -13.08
CA ALA A 89 16.56 -14.68 -11.87
C ALA A 89 15.31 -13.80 -11.67
N LEU A 90 14.83 -13.12 -12.73
CA LEU A 90 13.68 -12.25 -12.70
C LEU A 90 12.43 -13.02 -13.15
N SER A 91 11.32 -12.82 -12.44
CA SER A 91 10.05 -13.43 -12.79
C SER A 91 9.52 -12.89 -14.12
N SER A 92 8.71 -13.68 -14.82
CA SER A 92 8.06 -13.28 -16.08
C SER A 92 7.23 -12.00 -15.95
N GLN A 93 6.66 -11.77 -14.76
CA GLN A 93 5.91 -10.56 -14.44
C GLN A 93 6.79 -9.30 -14.42
N ILE A 94 8.04 -9.40 -13.93
CA ILE A 94 8.98 -8.28 -13.93
C ILE A 94 9.42 -7.96 -15.36
N LEU A 95 9.72 -8.98 -16.16
CA LEU A 95 10.12 -8.79 -17.56
C LEU A 95 9.00 -8.19 -18.43
N THR A 96 7.75 -8.62 -18.22
CA THR A 96 6.58 -8.04 -18.91
C THR A 96 6.33 -6.60 -18.46
N ALA A 97 6.41 -6.30 -17.16
CA ALA A 97 6.27 -4.93 -16.66
C ALA A 97 7.37 -3.99 -17.20
N LEU A 98 8.62 -4.47 -17.31
CA LEU A 98 9.71 -3.73 -17.94
C LEU A 98 9.42 -3.48 -19.43
N LYS A 99 8.93 -4.49 -20.14
CA LYS A 99 8.71 -4.43 -21.59
C LYS A 99 7.51 -3.58 -22.01
N GLU A 100 6.40 -3.66 -21.29
CA GLU A 100 5.11 -3.09 -21.69
C GLU A 100 4.88 -1.66 -21.20
N LYS A 101 5.51 -1.25 -20.09
CA LYS A 101 5.22 0.02 -19.44
C LYS A 101 6.21 1.11 -19.85
N SER A 102 5.71 2.34 -20.03
CA SER A 102 6.52 3.51 -20.36
C SER A 102 7.40 4.00 -19.20
N ALA A 103 7.01 3.69 -17.95
CA ALA A 103 7.72 4.04 -16.72
C ALA A 103 7.78 2.80 -15.79
N PRO A 104 8.62 1.82 -16.12
CA PRO A 104 8.66 0.56 -15.37
C PRO A 104 9.10 0.74 -13.91
N GLU A 105 9.97 1.71 -13.62
CA GLU A 105 10.51 2.04 -12.30
C GLU A 105 9.42 2.39 -11.29
N LEU A 106 8.35 3.05 -11.73
CA LEU A 106 7.24 3.42 -10.86
C LEU A 106 6.28 2.25 -10.60
N SER A 107 6.27 1.26 -11.48
CA SER A 107 5.28 0.18 -11.50
C SER A 107 5.69 -1.07 -10.74
N LEU A 108 6.98 -1.25 -10.50
CA LEU A 108 7.57 -2.38 -9.79
C LEU A 108 7.54 -2.13 -8.28
N SER A 109 7.47 -3.21 -7.49
CA SER A 109 7.62 -3.12 -6.04
C SER A 109 9.08 -2.80 -5.67
N SER A 110 9.34 -2.32 -4.45
CA SER A 110 10.71 -2.07 -4.00
C SER A 110 11.59 -3.34 -4.04
N GLN A 111 10.99 -4.51 -3.80
CA GLN A 111 11.70 -5.80 -3.86
C GLN A 111 12.02 -6.18 -5.31
N ASP A 112 11.08 -5.99 -6.23
CA ASP A 112 11.31 -6.26 -7.66
C ASP A 112 12.34 -5.29 -8.26
N LEU A 113 12.30 -4.01 -7.87
CA LEU A 113 13.32 -3.03 -8.24
C LEU A 113 14.71 -3.46 -7.76
N GLU A 114 14.82 -3.98 -6.55
CA GLU A 114 16.09 -4.47 -6.01
C GLU A 114 16.65 -5.62 -6.86
N LEU A 115 15.80 -6.56 -7.28
CA LEU A 115 16.20 -7.65 -8.19
C LEU A 115 16.67 -7.12 -9.54
N VAL A 116 15.94 -6.18 -10.15
CA VAL A 116 16.33 -5.55 -11.43
C VAL A 116 17.65 -4.79 -11.32
N THR A 117 17.91 -4.14 -10.18
CA THR A 117 19.17 -3.41 -9.95
C THR A 117 20.37 -4.31 -9.69
N LYS A 118 20.16 -5.55 -9.23
CA LYS A 118 21.21 -6.54 -8.98
C LYS A 118 21.57 -7.36 -10.22
N GLU A 119 20.68 -7.40 -11.21
CA GLU A 119 20.86 -8.13 -12.47
C GLU A 119 21.97 -7.50 -13.35
N ASP A 120 22.66 -8.30 -14.15
CA ASP A 120 23.66 -7.77 -15.09
C ASP A 120 22.97 -7.08 -16.28
N PRO A 121 23.36 -5.83 -16.66
CA PRO A 121 22.76 -5.11 -17.79
C PRO A 121 22.79 -5.88 -19.10
N LYS A 122 23.80 -6.74 -19.34
CA LYS A 122 23.90 -7.55 -20.56
C LYS A 122 22.88 -8.68 -20.56
N ALA A 123 22.71 -9.36 -19.43
CA ALA A 123 21.67 -10.38 -19.27
C ALA A 123 20.28 -9.75 -19.43
N LEU A 124 20.03 -8.61 -18.77
CA LEU A 124 18.77 -7.89 -18.85
C LEU A 124 18.44 -7.44 -20.29
N ALA A 125 19.45 -7.03 -21.08
CA ALA A 125 19.27 -6.65 -22.48
C ALA A 125 18.85 -7.84 -23.36
N VAL A 126 19.41 -9.03 -23.10
CA VAL A 126 19.04 -10.27 -23.81
C VAL A 126 17.61 -10.69 -23.47
N ALA A 127 17.20 -10.67 -22.19
CA ALA A 127 15.82 -11.03 -21.83
C ALA A 127 14.76 -10.07 -22.38
N LEU A 128 15.06 -8.77 -22.38
CA LEU A 128 14.09 -7.75 -22.80
C LEU A 128 14.10 -7.53 -24.32
N ASN A 129 15.03 -8.16 -25.04
CA ASN A 129 15.32 -7.89 -26.45
C ASN A 129 15.49 -6.38 -26.69
N TRP A 130 16.27 -5.73 -25.83
CA TRP A 130 16.54 -4.30 -25.86
C TRP A 130 18.02 -4.02 -26.14
N ASP A 131 18.29 -2.83 -26.69
CA ASP A 131 19.67 -2.35 -26.82
C ASP A 131 20.29 -2.15 -25.44
N LEU A 132 21.58 -2.47 -25.31
CA LEU A 132 22.33 -2.32 -24.06
C LEU A 132 22.23 -0.91 -23.46
N LYS A 133 22.29 0.13 -24.30
CA LYS A 133 22.09 1.53 -23.87
C LYS A 133 20.70 1.77 -23.29
N LYS A 134 19.66 1.23 -23.92
CA LYS A 134 18.27 1.37 -23.44
C LYS A 134 18.10 0.64 -22.11
N THR A 135 18.62 -0.58 -22.01
CA THR A 135 18.60 -1.39 -20.80
C THR A 135 19.32 -0.70 -19.64
N GLU A 136 20.51 -0.14 -19.87
CA GLU A 136 21.25 0.63 -18.87
C GLU A 136 20.47 1.86 -18.39
N THR A 137 19.83 2.60 -19.30
CA THR A 137 19.02 3.77 -18.90
C THR A 137 17.84 3.38 -18.02
N VAL A 138 17.13 2.30 -18.36
CA VAL A 138 16.00 1.81 -17.57
C VAL A 138 16.48 1.24 -16.23
N GLN A 139 17.58 0.48 -16.23
CA GLN A 139 18.16 -0.06 -15.00
C GLN A 139 18.64 1.07 -14.07
N HIS A 140 19.22 2.13 -14.62
CA HIS A 140 19.61 3.31 -13.86
C HIS A 140 18.40 4.04 -13.27
N ALA A 141 17.33 4.23 -14.05
CA ALA A 141 16.08 4.81 -13.56
C ALA A 141 15.46 3.98 -12.43
N CYS A 142 15.44 2.64 -12.55
CA CYS A 142 15.01 1.73 -11.49
C CYS A 142 15.84 1.89 -10.20
N ASN A 143 17.16 2.05 -10.33
CA ASN A 143 18.05 2.28 -9.18
C ASN A 143 17.75 3.63 -8.49
N GLN A 144 17.60 4.70 -9.27
CA GLN A 144 17.27 6.02 -8.75
C GLN A 144 15.94 5.99 -7.97
N GLU A 145 14.91 5.38 -8.55
CA GLU A 145 13.60 5.26 -7.91
C GLU A 145 13.67 4.42 -6.62
N LEU A 146 14.39 3.30 -6.63
CA LEU A 146 14.61 2.49 -5.42
C LEU A 146 15.29 3.30 -4.32
N SER A 147 16.32 4.08 -4.66
CA SER A 147 17.03 4.93 -3.71
C SER A 147 16.12 6.02 -3.10
N LEU A 148 15.22 6.59 -3.89
CA LEU A 148 14.23 7.57 -3.44
C LEU A 148 13.24 6.96 -2.46
N ARG A 149 12.67 5.80 -2.80
CA ARG A 149 11.72 5.09 -1.93
C ARG A 149 12.35 4.71 -0.59
N LEU A 150 13.57 4.18 -0.61
CA LEU A 150 14.29 3.83 0.62
C LEU A 150 14.56 5.04 1.50
N ARG A 151 14.95 6.19 0.90
CA ARG A 151 15.15 7.44 1.64
C ARG A 151 13.86 7.95 2.27
N GLN A 152 12.74 7.87 1.56
CA GLN A 152 11.44 8.28 2.10
C GLN A 152 11.05 7.40 3.30
N ILE A 153 11.18 6.08 3.17
CA ILE A 153 10.93 5.12 4.25
C ILE A 153 11.81 5.44 5.47
N GLN A 154 13.11 5.63 5.27
CA GLN A 154 14.05 5.95 6.36
C GLN A 154 13.69 7.28 7.06
N SER A 155 13.28 8.28 6.29
CA SER A 155 12.85 9.58 6.82
C SER A 155 11.59 9.44 7.67
N LEU A 156 10.59 8.67 7.21
CA LEU A 156 9.37 8.39 7.96
C LEU A 156 9.64 7.59 9.24
N HIS A 157 10.53 6.59 9.19
CA HIS A 157 10.96 5.88 10.40
C HIS A 157 11.64 6.81 11.40
N SER A 158 12.49 7.73 10.94
CA SER A 158 13.14 8.73 11.79
C SER A 158 12.11 9.63 12.48
N LEU A 159 11.12 10.12 11.72
CA LEU A 159 10.03 10.95 12.27
C LEU A 159 9.18 10.17 13.27
N ARG A 160 8.82 8.92 12.98
CA ARG A 160 8.06 8.04 13.89
C ARG A 160 8.81 7.81 15.21
N ASN A 161 10.13 7.66 15.15
CA ASN A 161 10.95 7.49 16.35
C ASN A 161 10.99 8.78 17.20
N VAL A 162 11.07 9.95 16.55
CA VAL A 162 11.01 11.25 17.24
C VAL A 162 9.63 11.48 17.86
N SER A 163 8.54 11.17 17.15
CA SER A 163 7.18 11.31 17.68
C SER A 163 6.92 10.34 18.83
N ALA A 164 7.36 9.08 18.70
CA ALA A 164 7.27 8.09 19.78
C ALA A 164 8.02 8.56 21.03
N ARG A 165 9.25 9.07 20.90
CA ARG A 165 10.02 9.62 22.01
C ARG A 165 9.34 10.84 22.67
N ARG A 166 8.68 11.71 21.88
CA ARG A 166 7.91 12.85 22.42
C ARG A 166 6.69 12.40 23.22
N ASN A 167 6.02 11.34 22.77
CA ASN A 167 4.83 10.81 23.45
C ASN A 167 5.20 10.00 24.72
N SER A 168 6.46 9.55 24.85
CA SER A 168 6.97 8.85 26.03
C SER A 168 7.48 9.77 27.15
N LEU A 169 7.43 11.10 27.01
CA LEU A 169 7.78 12.04 28.09
C LEU A 169 6.50 12.47 28.84
N PRO A 170 6.24 12.01 30.08
CA PRO A 170 5.27 12.62 30.96
C PRO A 170 5.79 14.00 31.39
N GLY A 171 4.89 14.97 31.45
CA GLY A 171 5.22 16.39 31.47
C GLY A 171 6.24 16.84 32.53
N GLU A 172 7.15 17.69 32.10
CA GLU A 172 7.74 18.70 32.98
C GLU A 172 8.00 19.99 32.20
N LEU A 173 6.91 20.64 31.76
CA LEU A 173 6.93 22.08 31.52
C LEU A 173 6.91 22.77 32.89
N ARG A 174 8.09 22.88 33.52
CA ARG A 174 8.29 23.81 34.64
C ARG A 174 8.07 25.23 34.14
N SER A 175 6.89 25.77 34.42
CA SER A 175 6.59 27.19 34.31
C SER A 175 7.62 28.00 35.11
N PRO A 176 8.28 29.03 34.53
CA PRO A 176 9.11 29.93 35.32
C PRO A 176 8.20 30.74 36.26
N LYS A 177 8.42 30.54 37.57
CA LYS A 177 7.77 31.30 38.65
C LYS A 177 7.88 32.81 38.38
N ARG A 178 6.73 33.45 38.14
CA ARG A 178 6.58 34.91 38.15
C ARG A 178 7.01 35.42 39.53
N ALA A 179 8.12 36.15 39.58
CA ALA A 179 8.59 36.85 40.76
C ALA A 179 7.52 37.87 41.21
N LYS A 180 7.15 37.83 42.49
CA LYS A 180 6.34 38.86 43.16
C LYS A 180 7.07 40.20 43.04
N ARG A 181 6.38 41.23 42.56
CA ARG A 181 6.74 42.64 42.81
C ARG A 181 6.17 43.01 44.17
N ASP A 182 7.01 43.49 45.07
CA ASP A 182 6.59 44.13 46.31
C ASP A 182 6.16 45.58 46.03
N PRO A 183 5.15 46.12 46.74
CA PRO A 183 4.80 47.53 46.68
C PRO A 183 5.59 48.34 47.72
N THR A 184 6.15 49.46 47.27
CA THR A 184 6.50 50.64 48.08
C THR A 184 5.35 51.61 48.10
#